data_AF-A0A660E281-F1
#
_entry.id   AF-A0A660E281-F1
#
_cell.length_a   1.000
_cell.length_b   1.000
_cell.length_c   1.000
_cell.angle_alpha   90.00
_cell.angle_beta   90.00
_cell.angle_gamma   90.00
#
_symmetry.space_group_name_H-M   'P 1'
#
loop_
_entity.id
_entity.type
_entity.pdbx_description
1 polymer ?
#
loop_
_entity_poly.entity_id
_entity_poly.type
_entity_poly.pdbx_seq_one_letter_code
_entity_poly.pdbx_strand_id
1 'polypeptide(L)'
;MESVDAGTIKTPKQYRISYLAQIPELDPDLPIMDAIYHGDSPVFQAIRQYERALAAYTKDPLNQAKTDAYTKADAKMTQEDAWSAETDIKTILTQLHIGDLTARVGSLSGGQQKRVGLAQVLIESPDLLLLDEPTRPY
;
A
#
# COMPACT_ATOMS: atom_id res chain seq x y z
N MET A 1 -0.14 29.91 -50.98
CA MET A 1 0.48 30.24 -49.68
C MET A 1 0.30 29.00 -48.83
N GLU A 2 1.35 28.19 -48.72
CA GLU A 2 1.37 26.88 -48.07
C GLU A 2 1.69 27.01 -46.56
N SER A 3 1.32 25.95 -45.81
CA SER A 3 1.73 25.59 -44.43
C SER A 3 0.96 26.32 -43.31
N VAL A 4 0.45 25.66 -42.25
CA VAL A 4 1.07 24.61 -41.44
C VAL A 4 0.02 23.62 -40.90
N ASP A 5 0.35 22.34 -41.05
CA ASP A 5 -0.24 21.19 -40.37
C ASP A 5 0.17 21.22 -38.88
N ALA A 6 -0.79 21.43 -37.98
CA ALA A 6 -0.56 21.36 -36.54
C ALA A 6 -1.07 20.00 -36.02
N GLY A 7 -0.22 18.98 -36.22
CA GLY A 7 -0.42 17.66 -35.65
C GLY A 7 -0.70 17.73 -34.15
N THR A 8 -1.86 17.21 -33.75
CA THR A 8 -2.21 17.06 -32.34
C THR A 8 -1.40 15.90 -31.77
N ILE A 9 -0.27 16.20 -31.14
CA ILE A 9 0.48 15.21 -30.37
C ILE A 9 -0.28 14.98 -29.06
N LYS A 10 -1.20 14.00 -29.06
CA LYS A 10 -1.75 13.45 -27.81
C LYS A 10 -0.65 12.66 -27.10
N THR A 11 0.05 13.29 -26.16
CA THR A 11 0.98 12.58 -25.29
C THR A 11 0.23 11.97 -24.10
N PRO A 12 0.36 10.66 -23.83
CA PRO A 12 -0.23 10.03 -22.63
C PRO A 12 0.46 10.43 -21.31
N LYS A 13 1.46 11.33 -21.36
CA LYS A 13 2.28 11.70 -20.20
C LYS A 13 1.58 12.62 -19.20
N GLN A 14 0.51 13.32 -19.59
CA GLN A 14 -0.13 14.32 -18.73
C GLN A 14 -1.07 13.73 -17.67
N TYR A 15 -1.75 12.61 -17.96
CA TYR A 15 -2.62 11.94 -16.98
C TYR A 15 -1.84 11.41 -15.77
N ARG A 16 -0.62 10.90 -16.00
CA ARG A 16 0.27 10.39 -14.94
C ARG A 16 0.75 11.50 -13.99
N ILE A 17 0.79 12.75 -14.45
CA ILE A 17 1.26 13.91 -13.67
C ILE A 17 0.15 14.46 -12.76
N SER A 18 -1.12 14.48 -13.23
CA SER A 18 -2.25 14.86 -12.35
C SER A 18 -2.46 13.86 -11.20
N TYR A 19 -2.22 12.56 -11.43
CA TYR A 19 -2.28 11.54 -10.37
C TYR A 19 -1.17 11.70 -9.32
N LEU A 20 -0.02 12.25 -9.72
CA LEU A 20 1.13 12.55 -8.85
C LEU A 20 0.91 13.78 -7.94
N ALA A 21 -0.14 14.57 -8.17
CA ALA A 21 -0.34 15.84 -7.45
C ALA A 21 -1.12 15.70 -6.13
N GLN A 22 -1.81 14.58 -5.91
CA GLN A 22 -2.53 14.29 -4.66
C GLN A 22 -1.91 13.10 -3.93
N ILE A 23 -0.59 13.09 -3.81
CA ILE A 23 0.05 12.12 -2.90
C ILE A 23 -0.42 12.52 -1.48
N PRO A 24 -1.10 11.62 -0.75
CA PRO A 24 -1.47 11.91 0.63
C PRO A 24 -0.22 12.27 1.43
N GLU A 25 -0.31 13.30 2.27
CA GLU A 25 0.75 13.62 3.22
C GLU A 25 0.87 12.46 4.21
N LEU A 26 1.91 11.66 4.04
CA LEU A 26 2.22 10.55 4.94
C LEU A 26 2.75 11.12 6.26
N ASP A 27 2.23 10.63 7.38
CA ASP A 27 2.72 11.03 8.69
C ASP A 27 4.16 10.52 8.89
N PRO A 28 5.15 11.41 9.12
CA PRO A 28 6.56 11.03 9.20
C PRO A 28 6.92 10.22 10.45
N ASP A 29 6.08 10.26 11.50
CA ASP A 29 6.34 9.52 12.74
C ASP A 29 5.88 8.06 12.67
N LEU A 30 4.96 7.76 11.74
CA LEU A 30 4.41 6.43 11.57
C LEU A 30 5.37 5.48 10.82
N PRO A 31 5.35 4.18 11.16
CA PRO A 31 5.96 3.17 10.30
C PRO A 31 5.24 3.16 8.96
N ILE A 32 6.00 2.88 7.89
CA ILE A 32 5.50 2.83 6.51
C ILE A 32 4.28 1.92 6.40
N MET A 33 4.29 0.81 7.14
CA MET A 33 3.15 -0.08 7.28
C MET A 33 1.87 0.61 7.76
N ASP A 34 1.91 1.38 8.85
CA ASP A 34 0.73 2.09 9.37
C ASP A 34 0.27 3.18 8.39
N ALA A 35 1.21 3.79 7.66
CA ALA A 35 0.91 4.78 6.64
C ALA A 35 0.24 4.17 5.40
N ILE A 36 0.63 2.95 5.00
CA ILE A 36 0.02 2.20 3.90
C ILE A 36 -1.37 1.71 4.27
N TYR A 37 -1.50 1.14 5.47
CA TYR A 37 -2.77 0.68 6.00
C TYR A 37 -3.57 1.83 6.64
N HIS A 38 -3.35 3.09 6.23
CA HIS A 38 -4.06 4.25 6.78
C HIS A 38 -5.51 4.25 6.30
N GLY A 39 -6.35 3.50 6.99
CA GLY A 39 -7.76 3.38 6.70
C GLY A 39 -8.49 2.67 7.84
N ASP A 40 -9.77 3.03 8.01
CA ASP A 40 -10.65 2.42 9.01
C ASP A 40 -11.21 1.06 8.55
N SER A 41 -10.85 0.61 7.34
CA SER A 41 -11.26 -0.70 6.83
C SER A 41 -10.91 -1.81 7.82
N PRO A 42 -11.87 -2.69 8.17
CA PRO A 42 -11.64 -3.74 9.15
C PRO A 42 -10.55 -4.73 8.70
N VAL A 43 -10.34 -4.88 7.39
CA VAL A 43 -9.23 -5.62 6.79
C VAL A 43 -7.89 -5.01 7.17
N PHE A 44 -7.73 -3.70 6.98
CA PHE A 44 -6.49 -3.00 7.33
C PHE A 44 -6.24 -3.01 8.84
N GLN A 45 -7.30 -2.89 9.64
CA GLN A 45 -7.20 -3.03 11.10
C GLN A 45 -6.70 -4.43 11.49
N ALA A 46 -7.20 -5.50 10.85
CA ALA A 46 -6.77 -6.87 11.09
C ALA A 46 -5.28 -7.06 10.77
N ILE A 47 -4.81 -6.59 9.62
CA ILE A 47 -3.40 -6.71 9.21
C ILE A 47 -2.47 -5.96 10.18
N ARG A 48 -2.82 -4.73 10.57
CA ARG A 48 -2.03 -3.96 11.55
C ARG A 48 -1.97 -4.65 12.90
N GLN A 49 -3.09 -5.23 13.36
CA GLN A 49 -3.13 -5.95 14.64
C GLN A 49 -2.30 -7.23 14.58
N TYR A 50 -2.36 -7.97 13.48
CA TYR A 50 -1.58 -9.18 13.26
C TYR A 50 -0.08 -8.91 13.29
N GLU A 51 0.39 -7.95 12.51
CA GLU A 51 1.80 -7.55 12.46
C GLU A 51 2.33 -7.11 13.84
N ARG A 52 1.55 -6.30 14.57
CA ARG A 52 1.91 -5.88 15.94
C ARG A 52 1.96 -7.06 16.91
N ALA A 53 0.99 -7.96 16.83
CA ALA A 53 0.93 -9.14 17.69
C ALA A 53 2.07 -10.12 17.36
N LEU A 54 2.39 -10.32 16.09
CA LEU A 54 3.51 -11.13 15.62
C LEU A 54 4.85 -10.56 16.09
N ALA A 55 5.05 -9.24 15.97
CA ALA A 55 6.26 -8.58 16.46
C ALA A 55 6.40 -8.70 17.99
N ALA A 56 5.30 -8.61 18.75
CA ALA A 56 5.31 -8.80 20.19
C ALA A 56 5.59 -10.26 20.57
N TYR A 57 4.93 -11.21 19.90
CA TYR A 57 5.10 -12.65 20.10
C TYR A 57 6.54 -13.08 19.79
N THR A 58 7.12 -12.61 18.68
CA THR A 58 8.50 -12.93 18.29
C THR A 58 9.52 -12.49 19.34
N LYS A 59 9.27 -11.36 20.04
CA LYS A 59 10.16 -10.86 21.09
C LYS A 59 10.08 -11.68 22.38
N ASP A 60 8.97 -12.37 22.65
CA ASP A 60 8.71 -13.01 23.93
C ASP A 60 7.61 -14.11 23.80
N PRO A 61 7.93 -15.21 23.10
CA PRO A 61 6.94 -16.24 22.74
C PRO A 61 6.42 -17.06 23.94
N LEU A 62 7.07 -16.96 25.10
CA LEU A 62 6.66 -17.66 26.33
C LEU A 62 5.56 -16.90 27.11
N ASN A 63 5.21 -15.70 26.66
CA ASN A 63 4.22 -14.87 27.33
C ASN A 63 2.82 -15.17 26.82
N GLN A 64 2.02 -15.77 27.69
CA GLN A 64 0.66 -16.20 27.38
C GLN A 64 -0.21 -15.07 26.81
N ALA A 65 -0.07 -13.84 27.31
CA ALA A 65 -0.87 -12.70 26.82
C ALA A 65 -0.51 -12.31 25.38
N LYS A 66 0.77 -12.45 24.99
CA LYS A 66 1.23 -12.16 23.63
C LYS A 66 0.83 -13.28 22.65
N THR A 67 0.90 -14.52 23.10
CA THR A 67 0.39 -15.68 22.34
C THR A 67 -1.12 -15.55 22.10
N ASP A 68 -1.89 -15.20 23.12
CA ASP A 68 -3.35 -15.02 23.01
C ASP A 68 -3.71 -13.85 22.07
N ALA A 69 -2.96 -12.74 22.14
CA ALA A 69 -3.11 -11.62 21.21
C ALA A 69 -2.80 -12.00 19.76
N TYR A 70 -1.74 -12.79 19.53
CA TYR A 70 -1.41 -13.31 18.20
C TYR A 70 -2.52 -14.22 17.67
N THR A 71 -2.99 -15.19 18.45
CA THR A 71 -4.08 -16.09 18.04
C THR A 71 -5.36 -15.34 17.72
N LYS A 72 -5.70 -14.30 18.50
CA LYS A 72 -6.84 -13.42 18.20
C LYS A 72 -6.67 -12.66 16.89
N ALA A 73 -5.48 -12.14 16.64
CA ALA A 73 -5.20 -11.40 15.42
C ALA A 73 -5.22 -12.32 14.17
N ASP A 74 -4.68 -13.53 14.28
CA ASP A 74 -4.73 -14.56 13.22
C ASP A 74 -6.18 -14.96 12.86
N ALA A 75 -7.01 -15.18 13.88
CA ALA A 75 -8.44 -15.41 13.68
C ALA A 75 -9.14 -14.22 13.01
N LYS A 76 -8.77 -12.99 13.37
CA LYS A 76 -9.30 -11.76 12.77
C LYS A 76 -8.88 -11.62 11.30
N MET A 77 -7.64 -11.95 10.96
CA MET A 77 -7.17 -11.97 9.56
C MET A 77 -8.01 -12.90 8.71
N THR A 78 -8.29 -14.11 9.22
CA THR A 78 -9.13 -15.09 8.54
C THR A 78 -10.58 -14.63 8.43
N GLN A 79 -11.12 -14.03 9.49
CA GLN A 79 -12.50 -13.52 9.52
C GLN A 79 -12.76 -12.42 8.48
N GLU A 80 -11.77 -11.54 8.27
CA GLU A 80 -11.88 -10.41 7.34
C GLU A 80 -11.34 -10.72 5.94
N ASP A 81 -10.99 -11.98 5.63
CA ASP A 81 -10.26 -12.38 4.40
C ASP A 81 -9.01 -11.53 4.12
N ALA A 82 -8.35 -11.07 5.19
CA ALA A 82 -7.30 -10.08 5.11
C ALA A 82 -5.97 -10.64 4.56
N TRP A 83 -5.82 -11.97 4.51
CA TRP A 83 -4.65 -12.64 3.94
C TRP A 83 -4.47 -12.35 2.45
N SER A 84 -5.58 -12.31 1.69
CA SER A 84 -5.58 -11.97 0.27
C SER A 84 -5.07 -10.53 0.09
N ALA A 85 -5.69 -9.59 0.82
CA ALA A 85 -5.32 -8.18 0.78
C ALA A 85 -3.86 -7.95 1.21
N GLU A 86 -3.38 -8.60 2.27
CA GLU A 86 -1.98 -8.51 2.70
C GLU A 86 -1.02 -8.95 1.59
N THR A 87 -1.34 -10.05 0.90
CA THR A 87 -0.52 -10.58 -0.19
C THR A 87 -0.49 -9.63 -1.39
N ASP A 88 -1.63 -9.08 -1.79
CA ASP A 88 -1.72 -8.10 -2.87
C ASP A 88 -0.90 -6.85 -2.53
N ILE A 89 -1.04 -6.36 -1.30
CA ILE A 89 -0.33 -5.19 -0.80
C ILE A 89 1.18 -5.44 -0.80
N LYS A 90 1.65 -6.58 -0.26
CA LYS A 90 3.07 -6.97 -0.29
C LYS A 90 3.61 -7.08 -1.73
N THR A 91 2.79 -7.54 -2.67
CA THR A 91 3.16 -7.62 -4.09
C THR A 91 3.35 -6.22 -4.68
N ILE A 92 2.41 -5.31 -4.46
CA ILE A 92 2.50 -3.91 -4.91
C ILE A 92 3.74 -3.23 -4.31
N LEU A 93 3.99 -3.42 -3.02
CA LEU A 93 5.13 -2.82 -2.32
C LEU A 93 6.47 -3.34 -2.86
N THR A 94 6.53 -4.63 -3.17
CA THR A 94 7.71 -5.25 -3.78
C THR A 94 7.95 -4.73 -5.20
N GLN A 95 6.89 -4.58 -6.00
CA GLN A 95 6.98 -3.97 -7.34
C GLN A 95 7.46 -2.51 -7.28
N LEU A 96 7.09 -1.78 -6.22
CA LEU A 96 7.52 -0.41 -5.97
C LEU A 96 8.90 -0.33 -5.28
N HIS A 97 9.60 -1.46 -5.09
CA HIS A 97 10.90 -1.54 -4.42
C HIS A 97 10.88 -0.88 -3.02
N ILE A 98 9.79 -1.06 -2.28
CA ILE A 98 9.66 -0.65 -0.87
C ILE A 98 10.04 -1.85 -0.01
N GLY A 99 11.29 -1.89 0.44
CA GLY A 99 11.86 -3.05 1.12
C GLY A 99 11.58 -3.12 2.63
N ASP A 100 11.59 -1.97 3.32
CA ASP A 100 11.45 -1.94 4.77
C ASP A 100 10.13 -1.25 5.16
N LEU A 101 9.14 -2.04 5.55
CA LEU A 101 7.82 -1.54 5.99
C LEU A 101 7.81 -1.15 7.47
N THR A 102 8.84 -1.55 8.21
CA THR A 102 9.00 -1.25 9.64
C THR A 102 9.66 0.09 9.88
N ALA A 103 10.40 0.58 8.90
CA ALA A 103 11.02 1.90 8.91
C ALA A 103 9.96 3.01 8.99
N ARG A 104 10.35 4.12 9.61
CA ARG A 104 9.51 5.31 9.69
C ARG A 104 9.47 6.01 8.35
N VAL A 105 8.31 6.56 7.99
CA VAL A 105 8.14 7.35 6.77
C VAL A 105 9.15 8.50 6.72
N GLY A 106 9.41 9.18 7.84
CA GLY A 106 10.38 10.28 7.93
C GLY A 106 11.84 9.86 7.69
N SER A 107 12.17 8.57 7.81
CA SER A 107 13.51 8.05 7.53
C SER A 107 13.75 7.76 6.04
N LEU A 108 12.70 7.84 5.21
CA LEU A 108 12.77 7.59 3.78
C LEU A 108 13.25 8.82 3.01
N SER A 109 14.01 8.58 1.94
CA SER A 109 14.32 9.61 0.94
C SER A 109 13.02 10.13 0.28
N GLY A 110 13.00 11.40 -0.16
CA GLY A 110 11.80 11.97 -0.81
C GLY A 110 11.29 11.17 -2.02
N GLY A 111 12.18 10.43 -2.71
CA GLY A 111 11.78 9.49 -3.76
C GLY A 111 11.09 8.23 -3.23
N GLN A 112 11.49 7.71 -2.07
CA GLN A 112 10.82 6.59 -1.40
C GLN A 112 9.48 7.01 -0.81
N GLN A 113 9.37 8.20 -0.21
CA GLN A 113 8.09 8.73 0.30
C GLN A 113 7.05 8.83 -0.83
N LYS A 114 7.43 9.32 -2.01
CA LYS A 114 6.56 9.34 -3.19
C LYS A 114 6.09 7.94 -3.62
N ARG A 115 6.96 6.92 -3.51
CA ARG A 115 6.60 5.54 -3.82
C ARG A 115 5.63 4.95 -2.79
N VAL A 116 5.83 5.23 -1.51
CA VAL A 116 4.90 4.83 -0.43
C VAL A 116 3.53 5.47 -0.62
N GLY A 117 3.47 6.76 -0.93
CA GLY A 117 2.19 7.43 -1.18
C GLY A 117 1.49 6.92 -2.44
N LEU A 118 2.24 6.55 -3.49
CA LEU A 118 1.68 5.85 -4.64
C LEU A 118 1.13 4.47 -4.27
N ALA A 119 1.86 3.71 -3.43
CA ALA A 119 1.39 2.42 -2.93
C ALA A 119 0.07 2.57 -2.16
N GLN A 120 -0.01 3.55 -1.26
CA GLN A 120 -1.22 3.83 -0.48
C GLN A 120 -2.42 4.10 -1.41
N VAL A 121 -2.23 4.95 -2.41
CA VAL A 121 -3.30 5.28 -3.38
C VAL A 121 -3.73 4.04 -4.19
N LEU A 122 -2.79 3.18 -4.60
CA LEU A 122 -3.10 1.93 -5.31
C LEU A 122 -3.86 0.91 -4.43
N ILE A 123 -3.58 0.92 -3.14
CA ILE A 123 -4.17 0.01 -2.15
C ILE A 123 -5.56 0.50 -1.70
N GLU A 124 -5.73 1.82 -1.58
CA GLU A 124 -7.00 2.46 -1.24
C GLU A 124 -7.99 2.45 -2.41
N SER A 125 -7.47 2.50 -3.65
CA SER A 125 -8.25 2.43 -4.88
C SER A 125 -7.84 1.22 -5.74
N PRO A 126 -8.24 -0.02 -5.36
CA PRO A 126 -7.96 -1.22 -6.15
C PRO A 126 -8.61 -1.20 -7.54
N ASP A 127 -9.63 -0.35 -7.76
CA ASP A 127 -10.28 -0.15 -9.07
C ASP A 127 -9.29 0.38 -10.13
N LEU A 128 -8.22 1.08 -9.72
CA LEU A 128 -7.18 1.56 -10.64
C LEU A 128 -6.26 0.45 -11.15
N LEU A 129 -6.16 -0.67 -10.42
CA LEU A 129 -5.39 -1.86 -10.81
C LEU A 129 -6.17 -2.77 -11.76
N LEU A 130 -7.50 -2.69 -11.75
CA LEU A 130 -8.38 -3.39 -12.69
C LEU A 130 -8.44 -2.74 -14.09
N LEU A 131 -7.99 -1.50 -14.23
CA LEU A 131 -7.95 -0.80 -15.52
C LEU A 131 -6.68 -1.09 -16.36
N ASP A 132 -5.66 -1.75 -15.78
CA ASP A 132 -4.41 -2.11 -16.46
C ASP A 132 -4.23 -3.65 -16.61
N GLU A 133 -5.25 -4.46 -16.30
CA GLU A 133 -5.35 -5.78 -16.94
C GLU A 133 -5.87 -5.55 -18.37
N PRO A 134 -5.13 -5.95 -19.43
CA PRO A 134 -5.67 -5.89 -20.77
C PRO A 134 -6.93 -6.76 -20.78
N THR A 135 -8.07 -6.13 -21.02
CA THR A 135 -9.34 -6.74 -21.44
C THR A 135 -9.09 -8.10 -22.05
N ARG A 136 -9.36 -9.18 -21.30
CA ARG A 136 -9.43 -10.51 -21.90
C ARG A 136 -10.61 -10.48 -22.88
N PRO A 137 -10.36 -10.58 -24.19
CA PRO A 137 -11.45 -10.57 -25.15
C PRO A 137 -12.23 -11.89 -25.00
N TYR A 138 -13.55 -11.81 -25.01
CA TYR A 138 -14.41 -12.92 -25.36
C TYR A 138 -15.04 -12.65 -26.72
#